data_AF-A0A257W110-F1
#
_entry.id   AF-A0A257W110-F1
#
_cell.length_a   1.000
_cell.length_b   1.000
_cell.length_c   1.000
_cell.angle_alpha   90.00
_cell.angle_beta   90.00
_cell.angle_gamma   90.00
#
_symmetry.space_group_name_H-M   'P 1'
#
loop_
_entity.id
_entity.type
_entity.pdbx_description
1 polymer ?
#
loop_
_entity_poly.entity_id
_entity_poly.type
_entity_poly.pdbx_seq_one_letter_code
_entity_poly.pdbx_strand_id
1 'polypeptide(L)'
;MTSQGVDVVVVGDVKESEVLPKLGFLSKLPNKKITIPEIKTAPAAEKTKVYFVDVKNAAQSEFRVGYLTNLKYDATGDYYRSFLMNYPLGGAFNSRLNLNLREDKGWTYGARSGFSGDDQRQRSQQPVNGLHGRYSASASRQRWQCACP
;
A
#
# COMPACT_ATOMS: atom_id res chain seq x y z
N MET A 1 -19.91 -17.54 3.90
CA MET A 1 -20.09 -16.08 3.87
C MET A 1 -21.17 -15.71 4.88
N THR A 2 -21.00 -14.65 5.65
CA THR A 2 -21.97 -14.17 6.65
C THR A 2 -22.44 -12.78 6.26
N SER A 3 -23.62 -12.37 6.73
CA SER A 3 -24.16 -11.02 6.50
C SER A 3 -23.45 -9.93 7.31
N GLN A 4 -22.62 -10.29 8.30
CA GLN A 4 -21.86 -9.31 9.09
C GLN A 4 -20.59 -8.83 8.38
N GLY A 5 -20.35 -7.51 8.39
CA GLY A 5 -19.12 -6.91 7.85
C GLY A 5 -19.05 -6.90 6.32
N VAL A 6 -20.18 -6.90 5.64
CA VAL A 6 -20.28 -6.87 4.17
C VAL A 6 -20.81 -5.52 3.72
N ASP A 7 -20.04 -4.82 2.90
CA ASP A 7 -20.47 -3.63 2.17
C ASP A 7 -20.66 -3.98 0.69
N VAL A 8 -21.77 -3.54 0.09
CA VAL A 8 -22.03 -3.68 -1.35
C VAL A 8 -22.08 -2.29 -1.96
N VAL A 9 -21.19 -2.04 -2.91
CA VAL A 9 -21.10 -0.77 -3.62
C VAL A 9 -21.43 -1.00 -5.08
N VAL A 10 -22.46 -0.31 -5.59
CA VAL A 10 -22.88 -0.36 -6.98
C VAL A 10 -22.67 1.03 -7.58
N VAL A 11 -21.92 1.11 -8.67
CA VAL A 11 -21.61 2.37 -9.38
C VAL A 11 -21.95 2.17 -10.85
N GLY A 12 -22.82 3.02 -11.38
CA GLY A 12 -23.24 2.98 -12.79
C GLY A 12 -24.49 3.82 -13.03
N ASP A 13 -24.91 3.91 -14.29
CA ASP A 13 -26.18 4.54 -14.68
C ASP A 13 -27.35 3.58 -14.42
N VAL A 14 -27.70 3.43 -13.15
CA VAL A 14 -28.79 2.55 -12.70
C VAL A 14 -29.54 3.22 -11.56
N LYS A 15 -30.86 3.02 -11.51
CA LYS A 15 -31.68 3.49 -10.39
C LYS A 15 -31.60 2.49 -9.25
N GLU A 16 -31.51 2.99 -8.03
CA GLU A 16 -31.49 2.18 -6.80
C GLU A 16 -32.66 1.18 -6.75
N SER A 17 -33.85 1.64 -7.14
CA SER A 17 -35.09 0.84 -7.19
C SER A 17 -35.00 -0.39 -8.11
N GLU A 18 -34.12 -0.37 -9.12
CA GLU A 18 -33.93 -1.49 -10.05
C GLU A 18 -32.88 -2.51 -9.54
N VAL A 19 -32.00 -2.05 -8.66
CA VAL A 19 -30.85 -2.82 -8.14
C VAL A 19 -31.21 -3.54 -6.85
N LEU A 20 -31.90 -2.88 -5.91
CA LEU A 20 -32.24 -3.46 -4.61
C LEU A 20 -32.99 -4.80 -4.72
N PRO A 21 -33.99 -4.99 -5.61
CA PRO A 21 -34.66 -6.29 -5.75
C PRO A 21 -33.72 -7.40 -6.23
N LYS A 22 -32.73 -7.08 -7.07
CA LYS A 22 -31.74 -8.04 -7.58
C LYS A 22 -30.74 -8.47 -6.51
N LEU A 23 -30.54 -7.64 -5.48
CA LEU A 23 -29.65 -7.93 -4.35
C LEU A 23 -30.33 -8.73 -3.23
N GLY A 24 -31.63 -9.06 -3.36
CA GLY A 24 -32.39 -9.77 -2.31
C GLY A 24 -31.83 -11.14 -1.91
N PHE A 25 -30.96 -11.75 -2.74
CA PHE A 25 -30.26 -12.99 -2.36
C PHE A 25 -29.28 -12.78 -1.20
N LEU A 26 -28.77 -11.57 -0.99
CA LEU A 26 -27.84 -11.25 0.10
C LEU A 26 -28.51 -11.37 1.47
N SER A 27 -29.82 -11.14 1.54
CA SER A 27 -30.62 -11.33 2.76
C SER A 27 -30.67 -12.80 3.23
N LYS A 28 -30.30 -13.75 2.36
CA LYS A 28 -30.25 -15.18 2.68
C LYS A 28 -28.92 -15.60 3.31
N LEU A 29 -27.95 -14.69 3.41
CA LEU A 29 -26.66 -15.00 4.02
C LEU A 29 -26.82 -15.25 5.53
N PRO A 30 -26.19 -16.31 6.07
CA PRO A 30 -26.29 -16.64 7.49
C PRO A 30 -25.67 -15.53 8.35
N ASN A 31 -26.34 -15.13 9.42
CA ASN A 31 -25.84 -14.14 10.37
C ASN A 31 -24.91 -14.78 11.40
N LYS A 32 -23.70 -15.16 10.98
CA LYS A 32 -22.66 -15.71 11.85
C LYS A 32 -21.82 -14.57 12.43
N LYS A 33 -21.63 -14.57 13.75
CA LYS A 33 -20.75 -13.63 14.44
C LYS A 33 -19.30 -13.78 13.94
N ILE A 34 -18.73 -12.70 13.44
CA ILE A 34 -17.31 -12.63 13.11
C ILE A 34 -16.58 -12.04 14.32
N THR A 35 -15.55 -12.73 14.79
CA THR A 35 -14.56 -12.14 15.69
C THR A 35 -13.38 -11.69 14.84
N ILE A 36 -13.19 -10.38 14.74
CA ILE A 36 -12.03 -9.81 14.06
C ILE A 36 -10.83 -9.98 14.99
N PRO A 37 -9.74 -10.63 14.54
CA PRO A 37 -8.55 -10.79 15.37
C PRO A 37 -7.94 -9.41 15.68
N GLU A 38 -7.58 -9.23 16.94
CA GLU A 38 -6.86 -8.05 17.40
C GLU A 38 -5.45 -8.06 16.80
N ILE A 39 -5.11 -6.99 16.09
CA ILE A 39 -3.81 -6.88 15.43
C ILE A 39 -2.90 -6.06 16.33
N LYS A 40 -1.89 -6.74 16.88
CA LYS A 40 -0.89 -6.13 17.75
C LYS A 40 -0.17 -4.99 17.02
N THR A 41 -0.02 -3.87 17.70
CA THR A 41 0.77 -2.73 17.22
C THR A 41 2.21 -3.18 16.99
N ALA A 42 2.79 -2.85 15.83
CA ALA A 42 4.19 -3.12 15.57
C ALA A 42 5.07 -2.29 16.54
N PRO A 43 6.12 -2.89 17.13
CA PRO A 43 7.04 -2.14 17.97
C PRO A 43 7.74 -1.05 17.16
N ALA A 44 8.06 0.06 17.82
CA ALA A 44 8.86 1.12 17.21
C ALA A 44 10.22 0.56 16.77
N ALA A 45 10.66 0.93 15.57
CA ALA A 45 11.99 0.56 15.10
C ALA A 45 13.04 1.43 15.82
N GLU A 46 13.78 0.85 16.75
CA GLU A 46 14.82 1.57 17.50
C GLU A 46 16.06 1.88 16.67
N LYS A 47 16.33 1.07 15.62
CA LYS A 47 17.49 1.19 14.74
C LYS A 47 17.13 0.79 13.32
N THR A 48 17.85 1.35 12.35
CA THR A 48 17.78 0.94 10.94
C THR A 48 18.15 -0.54 10.82
N LYS A 49 17.27 -1.34 10.22
CA LYS A 49 17.51 -2.74 9.90
C LYS A 49 17.69 -2.89 8.40
N VAL A 50 18.74 -3.61 8.01
CA VAL A 50 19.02 -3.93 6.61
C VAL A 50 18.83 -5.43 6.44
N TYR A 51 18.02 -5.80 5.45
CA TYR A 51 17.77 -7.19 5.09
C TYR A 51 18.34 -7.42 3.69
N PHE A 52 19.12 -8.48 3.55
CA PHE A 52 19.52 -9.01 2.25
C PHE A 52 18.87 -10.37 2.09
N VAL A 53 18.12 -10.53 1.00
CA VAL A 53 17.40 -11.77 0.68
C VAL A 53 17.88 -12.21 -0.70
N ASP A 54 18.58 -13.34 -0.76
CA ASP A 54 18.96 -13.98 -2.02
C ASP A 54 17.77 -14.79 -2.55
N VAL A 55 17.40 -14.51 -3.79
CA VAL A 55 16.35 -15.22 -4.51
C VAL A 55 16.99 -15.80 -5.76
N LYS A 56 17.25 -17.11 -5.73
CA LYS A 56 17.89 -17.83 -6.84
C LYS A 56 17.11 -17.61 -8.13
N ASN A 57 17.82 -17.30 -9.21
CA ASN A 57 17.28 -17.05 -10.55
C ASN A 57 16.28 -15.87 -10.61
N ALA A 58 16.34 -14.92 -9.67
CA ALA A 58 15.56 -13.69 -9.78
C ALA A 58 15.92 -12.92 -11.06
N ALA A 59 14.90 -12.48 -11.81
CA ALA A 59 15.10 -11.73 -13.04
C ALA A 59 15.67 -10.31 -12.80
N GLN A 60 15.53 -9.79 -11.58
CA GLN A 60 15.83 -8.41 -11.22
C GLN A 60 16.16 -8.29 -9.72
N SER A 61 17.08 -7.40 -9.37
CA SER A 61 17.30 -6.96 -8.00
C SER A 61 16.30 -5.87 -7.62
N GLU A 62 15.77 -5.95 -6.41
CA GLU A 62 14.88 -4.92 -5.87
C GLU A 62 15.47 -4.29 -4.61
N PHE A 63 15.37 -2.96 -4.52
CA PHE A 63 15.77 -2.21 -3.35
C PHE A 63 14.55 -1.49 -2.75
N ARG A 64 14.31 -1.72 -1.47
CA ARG A 64 13.20 -1.12 -0.72
C ARG A 64 13.72 -0.45 0.53
N VAL A 65 13.31 0.80 0.73
CA VAL A 65 13.58 1.57 1.94
C VAL A 65 12.26 2.03 2.51
N GLY A 66 12.10 1.93 3.82
CA GLY A 66 10.91 2.44 4.45
C GLY A 66 10.97 2.43 5.95
N TYR A 67 10.05 3.17 6.56
CA TYR A 67 9.87 3.22 8.00
C TYR A 67 8.38 3.14 8.36
N LEU A 68 8.12 2.75 9.60
CA LEU A 68 6.77 2.72 10.18
C LEU A 68 6.32 4.16 10.44
N THR A 69 5.07 4.47 10.10
CA THR A 69 4.45 5.75 10.46
C THR A 69 3.13 5.49 11.17
N ASN A 70 2.66 6.49 11.92
CA ASN A 70 1.36 6.44 12.60
C ASN A 70 0.28 7.13 11.75
N LEU A 71 0.51 7.20 10.43
CA LEU A 71 -0.36 7.90 9.49
C LEU A 71 -1.69 7.15 9.36
N LYS A 72 -2.77 7.78 9.79
CA LYS A 72 -4.13 7.26 9.62
C LYS A 72 -4.70 7.79 8.33
N TYR A 73 -5.59 7.03 7.68
CA TYR A 73 -6.33 7.57 6.56
C TYR A 73 -7.12 8.79 7.02
N ASP A 74 -6.88 9.93 6.38
CA ASP A 74 -7.65 11.14 6.52
C ASP A 74 -7.91 11.72 5.13
N ALA A 75 -9.11 12.25 4.91
CA ALA A 75 -9.47 12.81 3.61
C ALA A 75 -8.86 14.22 3.41
N THR A 76 -8.46 14.90 4.49
CA THR A 76 -8.07 16.32 4.49
C THR A 76 -6.88 16.65 5.39
N GLY A 77 -6.27 15.65 6.02
CA GLY A 77 -5.22 15.83 7.02
C GLY A 77 -3.83 15.45 6.50
N ASP A 78 -3.03 14.86 7.37
CA ASP A 78 -1.62 14.57 7.10
C ASP A 78 -1.44 13.44 6.10
N TYR A 79 -2.36 12.47 6.04
CA TYR A 79 -2.32 11.45 4.99
C TYR A 79 -2.54 12.08 3.62
N TYR A 80 -3.57 12.91 3.50
CA TYR A 80 -3.85 13.60 2.25
C TYR A 80 -2.67 14.51 1.81
N ARG A 81 -2.09 15.26 2.75
CA ARG A 81 -0.90 16.10 2.49
C ARG A 81 0.32 15.27 2.04
N SER A 82 0.55 14.13 2.69
CA SER A 82 1.65 13.21 2.34
C SER A 82 1.44 12.60 0.95
N PHE A 83 0.21 12.26 0.62
CA PHE A 83 -0.18 11.80 -0.71
C PHE A 83 0.10 12.86 -1.79
N LEU A 84 -0.32 14.11 -1.56
CA LEU A 84 -0.07 15.23 -2.48
C LEU A 84 1.43 15.48 -2.69
N MET A 85 2.21 15.54 -1.60
CA MET A 85 3.66 15.71 -1.67
C MET A 85 4.32 14.55 -2.44
N ASN A 86 3.82 13.33 -2.26
CA ASN A 86 4.39 12.16 -2.92
C ASN A 86 4.21 12.17 -4.44
N TYR A 87 3.19 12.87 -4.97
CA TYR A 87 2.94 12.92 -6.41
C TYR A 87 4.17 13.39 -7.22
N PRO A 88 4.75 14.59 -6.98
CA PRO A 88 5.97 15.02 -7.66
C PRO A 88 7.24 14.25 -7.23
N LEU A 89 7.25 13.64 -6.04
CA LEU A 89 8.41 12.89 -5.53
C LEU A 89 8.59 11.54 -6.24
N GLY A 90 7.55 10.71 -6.25
CA GLY A 90 7.61 9.33 -6.75
C GLY A 90 6.24 8.70 -7.09
N GLY A 91 5.16 9.48 -7.07
CA GLY A 91 3.81 9.01 -7.38
C GLY A 91 3.45 9.06 -8.87
N ALA A 92 4.14 9.88 -9.66
CA ALA A 92 3.95 10.02 -11.10
C ALA A 92 5.09 9.42 -11.93
N PHE A 93 4.86 9.16 -13.22
CA PHE A 93 5.90 8.66 -14.13
C PHE A 93 7.03 9.68 -14.32
N ASN A 94 6.69 10.96 -14.49
CA ASN A 94 7.60 12.10 -14.56
C ASN A 94 8.00 12.65 -13.17
N SER A 95 7.93 11.84 -12.12
CA SER A 95 8.34 12.24 -10.78
C SER A 95 9.86 12.39 -10.67
N ARG A 96 10.31 13.12 -9.64
CA ARG A 96 11.75 13.37 -9.40
C ARG A 96 12.57 12.09 -9.29
N LEU A 97 12.04 11.05 -8.62
CA LEU A 97 12.72 9.76 -8.49
C LEU A 97 12.92 9.08 -9.86
N ASN A 98 11.90 9.05 -10.71
CA ASN A 98 12.03 8.47 -12.05
C ASN A 98 12.91 9.32 -12.96
N LEU A 99 12.72 10.64 -12.99
CA LEU A 99 13.55 11.53 -13.80
C LEU A 99 15.04 11.39 -13.45
N ASN A 100 15.38 11.26 -12.17
CA ASN A 100 16.76 11.09 -11.76
C ASN A 100 17.28 9.66 -12.01
N LEU A 101 16.58 8.64 -11.53
CA LEU A 101 17.12 7.28 -11.50
C LEU A 101 16.92 6.51 -12.82
N ARG A 102 15.80 6.76 -13.53
CA ARG A 102 15.48 6.14 -14.82
C ARG A 102 16.03 6.97 -15.98
N GLU A 103 15.65 8.23 -16.10
CA GLU A 103 16.01 9.03 -17.30
C GLU A 103 17.47 9.47 -17.28
N ASP A 104 17.88 10.19 -16.23
CA ASP A 104 19.19 10.82 -16.16
C ASP A 104 20.30 9.76 -15.98
N LYS A 105 20.09 8.83 -15.04
CA LYS A 105 21.13 7.85 -14.67
C LYS A 105 21.00 6.47 -15.30
N GLY A 106 19.81 6.08 -15.77
CA GLY A 106 19.58 4.74 -16.32
C GLY A 106 19.86 3.58 -15.36
N TRP A 107 19.77 3.79 -14.05
CA TRP A 107 20.09 2.80 -13.01
C TRP A 107 18.95 1.79 -12.77
N THR A 108 17.73 2.17 -13.12
CA THR A 108 16.51 1.40 -12.87
C THR A 108 15.54 1.55 -14.01
N TYR A 109 14.68 0.55 -14.19
CA TYR A 109 13.51 0.67 -15.08
C TYR A 109 12.42 1.57 -14.48
N GLY A 110 12.39 1.74 -13.16
CA GLY A 110 11.47 2.64 -12.47
C GLY A 110 11.66 2.65 -10.95
N ALA A 111 11.46 3.82 -10.37
CA ALA A 111 11.44 4.09 -8.94
C ALA A 111 10.11 4.72 -8.54
N ARG A 112 9.57 4.29 -7.39
CA ARG A 112 8.31 4.82 -6.84
C ARG A 112 8.45 5.05 -5.35
N SER A 113 7.64 5.98 -4.85
CA SER A 113 7.44 6.18 -3.43
C SER A 113 5.96 6.26 -3.10
N GLY A 114 5.61 5.97 -1.85
CA GLY A 114 4.23 6.07 -1.39
C GLY A 114 4.08 6.06 0.12
N PHE A 115 2.96 6.64 0.55
CA PHE A 115 2.46 6.59 1.91
C PHE A 115 1.14 5.82 1.92
N SER A 116 0.88 5.12 3.02
CA SER A 116 -0.35 4.36 3.22
C SER A 116 -0.95 4.80 4.54
N GLY A 117 -2.22 5.17 4.53
CA GLY A 117 -2.98 5.50 5.73
C GLY A 117 -3.89 4.32 6.04
N ASP A 118 -3.92 3.88 7.28
CA ASP A 118 -4.85 2.82 7.71
C ASP A 118 -6.27 3.40 7.87
N ASP A 119 -7.28 2.79 7.24
CA ASP A 119 -8.69 3.16 7.42
C ASP A 119 -9.28 2.36 8.58
N GLN A 120 -9.63 3.08 9.64
CA GLN A 120 -10.18 2.51 10.87
C GLN A 120 -11.63 2.01 10.69
N ARG A 121 -12.29 2.24 9.54
CA ARG A 121 -13.70 1.88 9.31
C ARG A 121 -14.02 0.38 9.32
N GLN A 122 -13.04 -0.50 9.12
CA GLN A 122 -13.24 -1.96 9.27
C GLN A 122 -12.52 -2.57 10.49
N ARG A 123 -11.89 -1.73 11.32
CA ARG A 123 -11.00 -2.16 12.39
C ARG A 123 -11.42 -1.51 13.70
N SER A 124 -12.62 -1.87 14.15
CA SER A 124 -13.10 -1.47 15.47
C SER A 124 -12.08 -1.95 16.51
N GLN A 125 -11.39 -0.98 17.11
CA GLN A 125 -10.43 -1.11 18.21
C GLN A 125 -9.02 -1.55 17.77
N GLN A 126 -8.17 -0.60 17.32
CA GLN A 126 -6.81 -0.34 17.88
C GLN A 126 -5.88 0.45 16.93
N PRO A 127 -4.96 1.27 17.49
CA PRO A 127 -3.91 1.92 16.70
C PRO A 127 -2.88 0.88 16.21
N VAL A 128 -2.83 0.64 14.91
CA VAL A 128 -1.76 -0.15 14.29
C VAL A 128 -0.82 0.76 13.50
N ASN A 129 0.45 0.75 13.90
CA ASN A 129 1.51 1.38 13.13
C ASN A 129 1.83 0.45 11.97
N GLY A 130 1.32 0.76 10.78
CA GLY A 130 1.65 0.03 9.57
C GLY A 130 2.93 0.57 8.89
N LEU A 131 3.60 -0.28 8.11
CA LEU A 131 4.87 0.00 7.40
C LEU A 131 4.67 1.06 6.30
N HIS A 132 4.71 2.34 6.67
CA HIS A 132 4.04 3.38 5.90
C HIS A 132 4.88 4.65 5.67
N GLY A 133 6.08 4.43 5.16
CA GLY A 133 6.68 5.19 4.06
C GLY A 133 7.49 4.19 3.26
N ARG A 134 7.11 3.87 2.02
CA ARG A 134 7.85 2.89 1.19
C ARG A 134 8.42 3.60 -0.02
N TYR A 135 9.74 3.65 -0.08
CA TYR A 135 10.49 3.86 -1.31
C TYR A 135 10.80 2.48 -1.88
N SER A 136 10.31 2.22 -3.09
CA SER A 136 10.60 0.99 -3.82
C SER A 136 11.26 1.40 -5.12
N ALA A 137 12.56 1.13 -5.24
CA ALA A 137 13.27 1.22 -6.51
C ALA A 137 13.51 -0.22 -6.98
N SER A 138 12.83 -0.61 -8.05
CA SER A 138 13.06 -1.93 -8.65
C SER A 138 14.09 -1.76 -9.75
N ALA A 139 15.31 -2.25 -9.59
CA ALA A 139 16.42 -1.98 -10.51
C ALA A 139 16.75 -3.22 -11.36
N SER A 140 16.26 -3.27 -12.61
CA SER A 140 16.54 -4.36 -13.54
C SER A 140 17.72 -3.94 -14.39
N ARG A 141 18.91 -4.37 -13.96
CA ARG A 141 19.96 -4.72 -14.90
C ARG A 141 20.39 -6.14 -14.60
N GLN A 142 20.52 -6.96 -15.64
CA GLN A 142 21.17 -8.28 -15.62
C GLN A 142 22.67 -8.23 -15.21
N ARG A 143 23.15 -7.10 -14.67
CA ARG A 143 24.56 -6.82 -14.44
C ARG A 143 24.75 -5.92 -13.22
N TRP A 144 24.26 -6.35 -12.07
CA TRP A 144 25.00 -6.11 -10.83
C TRP A 144 26.03 -7.24 -10.70
N GLN A 145 26.99 -7.29 -11.62
CA GLN A 145 28.27 -7.89 -11.26
C GLN A 145 28.91 -6.89 -10.31
N CYS A 146 29.10 -7.33 -9.07
CA CYS A 146 29.79 -6.60 -8.03
C CYS A 146 31.04 -5.93 -8.62
N ALA A 147 31.01 -4.61 -8.79
CA ALA A 147 32.22 -3.80 -8.78
C ALA A 147 32.57 -3.57 -7.31
N CYS A 148 33.08 -4.62 -6.65
CA CYS A 148 34.03 -4.40 -5.57
C CYS A 148 35.40 -4.16 -6.24
N PRO A 149 36.17 -3.15 -5.80
CA PRO A 149 37.57 -3.01 -6.21
C PRO A 149 38.41 -4.22 -5.78
#